data_AF-A0A9E0LJT6-F1
#
_entry.id   AF-A0A9E0LJT6-F1
#
_cell.length_a   1.000
_cell.length_b   1.000
_cell.length_c   1.000
_cell.angle_alpha   90.00
_cell.angle_beta   90.00
_cell.angle_gamma   90.00
#
_symmetry.space_group_name_H-M   'P 1'
#
loop_
_entity.id
_entity.type
_entity.pdbx_description
1 polymer ?
#
loop_
_entity_poly.entity_id
_entity_poly.type
_entity_poly.pdbx_seq_one_letter_code
_entity_poly.pdbx_strand_id
1 'polypeptide(L)'
;MTAIATHTTTAVSEQYLPKRSQAPKLWLLVTAIVLLVIFAETRTSGQCNSNLFLNGDSESVGGIVYVDGTRLGKITSANNSGLSGGAFWCHLSNGSHLLEIKKPGYKTFSKSLDFKRQDYLGVSLEH
;
A
#
# COMPACT_ATOMS: atom_id res chain seq x y z
N MET A 1 -15.96 -59.87 -76.18
CA MET A 1 -16.98 -59.55 -75.15
C MET A 1 -16.45 -58.41 -74.30
N THR A 2 -17.29 -57.42 -74.11
CA THR A 2 -17.02 -56.03 -73.73
C THR A 2 -16.72 -55.89 -72.24
N ALA A 3 -15.80 -54.97 -71.91
CA ALA A 3 -15.37 -54.65 -70.55
C ALA A 3 -16.48 -53.99 -69.72
N ILE A 4 -16.52 -54.28 -68.42
CA ILE A 4 -17.24 -53.48 -67.43
C ILE A 4 -16.27 -53.26 -66.26
N ALA A 5 -15.68 -52.06 -66.20
CA ALA A 5 -14.89 -51.61 -65.07
C ALA A 5 -15.82 -50.88 -64.10
N THR A 6 -16.01 -51.45 -62.92
CA THR A 6 -16.82 -50.87 -61.84
C THR A 6 -16.00 -49.80 -61.13
N HIS A 7 -16.34 -48.52 -61.31
CA HIS A 7 -15.75 -47.42 -60.56
C HIS A 7 -16.37 -47.35 -59.17
N THR A 8 -15.64 -47.77 -58.15
CA THR A 8 -16.01 -47.57 -56.75
C THR A 8 -15.62 -46.14 -56.34
N THR A 9 -16.59 -45.23 -56.27
CA THR A 9 -16.40 -43.88 -55.73
C THR A 9 -16.26 -43.94 -54.21
N THR A 10 -15.04 -43.80 -53.70
CA THR A 10 -14.77 -43.61 -52.27
C THR A 10 -15.01 -42.15 -51.89
N ALA A 11 -16.08 -41.89 -51.12
CA ALA A 11 -16.27 -40.60 -50.46
C ALA A 11 -15.16 -40.41 -49.40
N VAL A 12 -14.31 -39.41 -49.60
CA VAL A 12 -13.27 -39.02 -48.65
C VAL A 12 -13.95 -38.35 -47.46
N SER A 13 -13.95 -39.00 -46.30
CA SER A 13 -14.37 -38.38 -45.04
C SER A 13 -13.32 -37.36 -44.61
N GLU A 14 -13.67 -36.07 -44.62
CA GLU A 14 -12.85 -35.04 -43.99
C GLU A 14 -12.75 -35.34 -42.49
N GLN A 15 -11.55 -35.69 -42.03
CA GLN A 15 -11.28 -35.93 -40.63
C GLN A 15 -11.32 -34.60 -39.86
N TYR A 16 -12.36 -34.40 -39.04
CA TYR A 16 -12.44 -33.28 -38.11
C TYR A 16 -11.37 -33.40 -37.01
N LEU A 17 -10.29 -32.64 -37.14
CA LEU A 17 -9.27 -32.53 -36.10
C LEU A 17 -9.82 -31.66 -34.94
N PRO A 18 -9.87 -32.17 -33.69
CA PRO A 18 -10.41 -31.42 -32.57
C PRO A 18 -9.54 -30.18 -32.29
N LYS A 19 -10.16 -28.99 -32.35
CA LYS A 19 -9.50 -27.72 -32.05
C LYS A 19 -8.99 -27.71 -30.61
N ARG A 20 -7.68 -27.52 -30.43
CA ARG A 20 -7.05 -27.44 -29.10
C ARG A 20 -7.69 -26.33 -28.28
N SER A 21 -8.13 -26.67 -27.07
CA SER A 21 -8.75 -25.71 -26.15
C SER A 21 -7.78 -24.60 -25.77
N GLN A 22 -8.23 -23.34 -25.88
CA GLN A 22 -7.52 -22.17 -25.37
C GLN A 22 -7.92 -21.84 -23.93
N ALA A 23 -8.82 -22.63 -23.33
CA ALA A 23 -9.30 -22.40 -21.96
C ALA A 23 -8.15 -22.28 -20.93
N PRO A 24 -7.07 -23.10 -20.97
CA PRO A 24 -5.96 -22.95 -20.03
C PRO A 24 -5.26 -21.59 -20.12
N LYS A 25 -5.11 -21.04 -21.34
CA LYS A 25 -4.50 -19.71 -21.54
C LYS A 25 -5.41 -18.61 -21.03
N LEU A 26 -6.71 -18.73 -21.27
CA LEU A 26 -7.70 -17.79 -20.80
C LEU A 26 -7.74 -17.76 -19.27
N TRP A 27 -7.75 -18.93 -18.63
CA TRP A 27 -7.70 -19.03 -17.17
C TRP A 27 -6.42 -18.43 -16.59
N LEU A 28 -5.25 -18.73 -17.16
CA LEU A 28 -4.00 -18.11 -16.72
C LEU A 28 -4.02 -16.58 -16.84
N LEU A 29 -4.58 -16.05 -17.92
CA LEU A 29 -4.70 -14.61 -18.13
C LEU A 29 -5.65 -13.96 -17.12
N VAL A 30 -6.80 -14.59 -16.84
CA VAL A 30 -7.74 -14.13 -15.81
C VAL A 30 -7.06 -14.13 -14.43
N THR A 31 -6.38 -15.22 -14.07
CA THR A 31 -5.65 -15.31 -12.80
C THR A 31 -4.58 -14.23 -12.68
N ALA A 32 -3.79 -14.00 -13.74
CA ALA A 32 -2.76 -12.96 -13.74
C ALA A 32 -3.35 -11.56 -13.56
N ILE A 33 -4.46 -11.25 -14.21
CA ILE A 33 -5.16 -9.96 -14.05
C ILE A 33 -5.68 -9.79 -12.62
N VAL A 34 -6.33 -10.82 -12.07
CA VAL A 34 -6.84 -10.76 -10.69
C VAL A 34 -5.70 -10.54 -9.69
N LEU A 35 -4.58 -11.26 -9.83
CA LEU A 35 -3.41 -11.07 -8.98
C LEU A 35 -2.82 -9.66 -9.12
N LEU A 36 -2.78 -9.11 -10.33
CA LEU A 36 -2.28 -7.76 -10.59
C LEU A 36 -3.19 -6.69 -9.96
N VAL A 37 -4.51 -6.85 -10.04
CA VAL A 37 -5.47 -5.94 -9.39
C VAL A 37 -5.30 -6.00 -7.87
N ILE A 38 -5.23 -7.20 -7.29
CA ILE A 38 -5.00 -7.36 -5.84
C ILE A 38 -3.67 -6.73 -5.43
N PHE A 39 -2.60 -6.93 -6.22
CA PHE A 39 -1.30 -6.35 -5.95
C PHE A 39 -1.32 -4.80 -6.01
N ALA A 40 -2.01 -4.23 -6.99
CA ALA A 40 -2.13 -2.78 -7.14
C ALA A 40 -2.89 -2.14 -5.97
N GLU A 41 -4.02 -2.75 -5.57
CA GLU A 41 -4.81 -2.29 -4.42
C GLU A 41 -4.02 -2.41 -3.11
N THR A 42 -3.31 -3.53 -2.90
CA THR A 42 -2.57 -3.78 -1.65
C THR A 42 -1.27 -2.98 -1.51
N ARG A 43 -0.61 -2.61 -2.62
CA ARG A 43 0.58 -1.74 -2.58
C ARG A 43 0.25 -0.27 -2.33
N THR A 44 -0.96 0.15 -2.70
CA THR A 44 -1.38 1.56 -2.62
C THR A 44 -1.68 1.99 -1.19
N SER A 45 -2.10 1.07 -0.32
CA SER A 45 -2.23 1.33 1.12
C SER A 45 -0.91 1.12 1.88
N GLY A 46 0.21 1.47 1.25
CA GLY A 46 1.53 1.44 1.87
C GLY A 46 1.54 2.37 3.07
N GLN A 47 1.32 1.83 4.27
CA GLN A 47 1.88 2.46 5.45
C GLN A 47 3.38 2.54 5.20
N CYS A 48 3.87 3.75 4.98
CA CYS A 48 5.28 4.07 5.09
C CYS A 48 5.80 3.31 6.30
N ASN A 49 6.92 2.60 6.19
CA ASN A 49 7.57 1.89 7.29
C ASN A 49 7.87 2.90 8.41
N SER A 50 6.85 3.24 9.21
CA SER A 50 6.89 4.30 10.19
C SER A 50 7.26 3.67 11.49
N ASN A 51 8.33 4.14 12.07
CA ASN A 51 8.86 3.61 13.30
C ASN A 51 8.77 4.62 14.44
N LEU A 52 8.43 5.86 14.17
CA LEU A 52 8.03 6.83 15.18
C LEU A 52 6.54 7.14 15.03
N PHE A 53 5.80 6.97 16.12
CA PHE A 53 4.42 7.40 16.22
C PHE A 53 4.27 8.46 17.31
N LEU A 54 3.66 9.59 16.92
CA LEU A 54 3.29 10.67 17.82
C LEU A 54 1.78 10.65 17.99
N ASN A 55 1.32 10.44 19.22
CA ASN A 55 -0.07 10.62 19.59
C ASN A 55 -0.19 11.88 20.42
N GLY A 56 -1.08 12.79 20.04
CA GLY A 56 -1.40 13.94 20.84
C GLY A 56 -2.89 14.16 20.99
N ASP A 57 -3.23 15.08 21.88
CA ASP A 57 -4.61 15.53 22.10
C ASP A 57 -5.16 16.34 20.91
N SER A 58 -6.39 16.80 21.02
CA SER A 58 -7.02 17.64 19.99
C SER A 58 -6.32 19.00 19.84
N GLU A 59 -5.57 19.46 20.85
CA GLU A 59 -4.80 20.70 20.83
C GLU A 59 -3.50 20.56 20.03
N SER A 60 -2.93 19.37 19.97
CA SER A 60 -1.76 19.06 19.13
C SER A 60 -2.08 19.09 17.63
N VAL A 61 -3.36 18.95 17.25
CA VAL A 61 -3.78 18.92 15.85
C VAL A 61 -3.38 20.23 15.17
N GLY A 62 -2.71 20.07 14.04
CA GLY A 62 -2.19 21.16 13.23
C GLY A 62 -0.79 21.66 13.61
N GLY A 63 -0.17 21.11 14.67
CA GLY A 63 1.23 21.33 14.97
C GLY A 63 2.15 20.82 13.85
N ILE A 64 3.20 21.59 13.56
CA ILE A 64 4.22 21.23 12.57
C ILE A 64 5.35 20.51 13.29
N VAL A 65 5.69 19.31 12.81
CA VAL A 65 6.72 18.45 13.39
C VAL A 65 8.06 18.71 12.69
N TYR A 66 9.09 18.97 13.49
CA TYR A 66 10.47 19.10 13.08
C TYR A 66 11.32 18.06 13.79
N VAL A 67 12.27 17.46 13.09
CA VAL A 67 13.30 16.60 13.67
C VAL A 67 14.66 17.09 13.20
N ASP A 68 15.55 17.37 14.14
CA ASP A 68 16.88 17.94 13.87
C ASP A 68 16.81 19.22 13.02
N GLY A 69 15.79 20.04 13.27
CA GLY A 69 15.51 21.27 12.51
C GLY A 69 14.83 21.06 11.15
N THR A 70 14.68 19.82 10.67
CA THR A 70 14.02 19.51 9.39
C THR A 70 12.52 19.31 9.57
N ARG A 71 11.70 20.01 8.79
CA ARG A 71 10.24 19.84 8.80
C ARG A 71 9.85 18.49 8.19
N LEU A 72 9.23 17.62 8.97
CA LEU A 72 8.76 16.32 8.50
C LEU A 72 7.29 16.34 8.08
N GLY A 73 6.45 17.15 8.73
CA GLY A 73 5.05 17.21 8.38
C GLY A 73 4.18 17.91 9.41
N LYS A 74 2.89 17.59 9.40
CA LYS A 74 1.86 18.23 10.24
C LYS A 74 1.05 17.13 10.95
N ILE A 75 0.74 17.33 12.22
CA ILE A 75 -0.13 16.45 12.98
C ILE A 75 -1.56 16.60 12.44
N THR A 76 -2.14 15.47 12.01
CA THR A 76 -3.51 15.39 11.49
C THR A 76 -4.45 14.77 12.51
N SER A 77 -5.75 15.05 12.42
CA SER A 77 -6.73 14.40 13.29
C SER A 77 -6.81 12.90 12.98
N ALA A 78 -6.71 12.06 14.01
CA ALA A 78 -6.96 10.63 13.91
C ALA A 78 -8.46 10.37 13.83
N ASN A 79 -8.95 9.94 12.68
CA ASN A 79 -10.38 9.76 12.39
C ASN A 79 -10.91 8.35 12.69
N ASN A 80 -10.08 7.43 13.20
CA ASN A 80 -10.34 5.98 13.04
C ASN A 80 -10.58 5.20 14.34
N SER A 81 -10.73 5.84 15.51
CA SER A 81 -10.70 5.06 16.77
C SER A 81 -11.56 5.57 17.93
N GLY A 82 -12.47 6.54 17.71
CA GLY A 82 -13.26 7.14 18.80
C GLY A 82 -12.43 7.95 19.81
N LEU A 83 -11.11 7.97 19.65
CA LEU A 83 -10.17 8.81 20.38
C LEU A 83 -9.91 10.07 19.54
N SER A 84 -10.56 11.17 19.92
CA SER A 84 -10.35 12.48 19.29
C SER A 84 -8.95 12.99 19.66
N GLY A 85 -8.02 12.95 18.71
CA GLY A 85 -6.64 13.37 18.94
C GLY A 85 -5.88 13.66 17.65
N GLY A 86 -4.68 14.20 17.81
CA GLY A 86 -3.70 14.37 16.76
C GLY A 86 -2.82 13.14 16.61
N ALA A 87 -2.55 12.73 15.39
CA ALA A 87 -1.64 11.65 15.08
C ALA A 87 -0.66 12.05 13.99
N PHE A 88 0.59 11.60 14.14
CA PHE A 88 1.63 11.75 13.15
C PHE A 88 2.54 10.52 13.14
N TRP A 89 2.92 10.10 11.95
CA TRP A 89 3.81 8.96 11.72
C TRP A 89 4.96 9.39 10.83
N CYS A 90 6.18 8.99 11.19
CA CYS A 90 7.34 9.14 10.31
C CYS A 90 8.31 7.99 10.48
N HIS A 91 9.25 7.90 9.54
CA HIS A 91 10.42 7.05 9.66
C HIS A 91 11.60 7.88 10.17
N LEU A 92 12.31 7.37 11.16
CA LEU A 92 13.50 7.98 11.74
C LEU A 92 14.63 6.95 11.82
N SER A 93 15.86 7.40 11.56
CA SER A 93 17.06 6.58 11.76
C SER A 93 17.30 6.31 13.24
N ASN A 94 18.09 5.27 13.56
CA ASN A 94 18.54 5.09 14.92
C ASN A 94 19.56 6.18 15.29
N GLY A 95 19.49 6.69 16.52
CA GLY A 95 20.40 7.71 17.01
C GLY A 95 19.71 8.75 17.90
N SER A 96 20.49 9.73 18.33
CA SER A 96 19.97 10.88 19.08
C SER A 96 19.36 11.89 18.11
N HIS A 97 18.10 12.23 18.35
CA HIS A 97 17.33 13.16 17.54
C HIS A 97 16.64 14.21 18.41
N LEU A 98 16.57 15.45 17.94
CA LEU A 98 15.78 16.50 18.59
C LEU A 98 14.43 16.63 17.91
N LEU A 99 13.38 16.17 18.58
CA LEU A 99 12.00 16.36 18.12
C LEU A 99 11.47 17.70 18.61
N GLU A 100 10.95 18.51 17.70
CA GLU A 100 10.25 19.75 18.02
C GLU A 100 8.87 19.79 17.37
N ILE A 101 7.87 20.30 18.09
CA ILE A 101 6.52 20.49 17.56
C ILE A 101 6.14 21.95 17.79
N LYS A 102 5.86 22.65 16.70
CA LYS A 102 5.57 24.09 16.69
C LYS A 102 4.14 24.32 16.21
N LYS A 103 3.35 25.03 17.01
CA LYS A 103 2.00 25.46 16.67
C LYS A 103 1.81 26.93 17.08
N PRO A 104 1.21 27.78 16.24
CA PRO A 104 0.91 29.16 16.62
C PRO A 104 0.03 29.21 17.87
N GLY A 105 0.40 30.05 18.84
CA GLY A 105 -0.33 30.19 20.11
C GLY A 105 0.03 29.17 21.19
N TYR A 106 0.98 28.28 20.93
CA TYR A 106 1.46 27.29 21.89
C TYR A 106 2.98 27.40 22.09
N LYS A 107 3.45 26.93 23.24
CA LYS A 107 4.88 26.75 23.46
C LYS A 107 5.41 25.67 22.52
N THR A 108 6.66 25.84 22.09
CA THR A 108 7.34 24.81 21.30
C THR A 108 7.58 23.61 22.20
N PHE A 109 6.98 22.47 21.87
CA PHE A 109 7.33 21.21 22.49
C PHE A 109 8.68 20.78 21.93
N SER A 110 9.64 20.46 22.80
CA SER A 110 10.97 20.02 22.41
C SER A 110 11.40 18.84 23.27
N LYS A 111 11.84 17.75 22.63
CA LYS A 111 12.26 16.53 23.33
C LYS A 111 13.43 15.88 22.60
N SER A 112 14.51 15.63 23.34
CA SER A 112 15.60 14.77 22.86
C SER A 112 15.17 13.31 22.92
N LEU A 113 15.33 12.58 21.82
CA LEU A 113 14.99 11.18 21.67
C LEU A 113 16.26 10.38 21.41
N ASP A 114 16.54 9.35 22.20
CA ASP A 114 17.55 8.33 21.88
C ASP A 114 16.84 7.16 21.17
N PHE A 115 16.73 7.25 19.85
CA PHE A 115 15.88 6.39 19.05
C PHE A 115 16.59 5.09 18.68
N LYS A 116 16.03 3.94 19.09
CA LYS A 116 16.69 2.61 18.97
C LYS A 116 16.00 1.61 18.05
N ARG A 117 14.91 2.01 17.38
CA ARG A 117 14.29 1.35 16.21
C ARG A 117 12.86 1.81 16.04
N GLN A 118 12.09 1.78 17.12
CA GLN A 118 10.68 2.13 17.15
C GLN A 118 10.38 2.83 18.47
N ASP A 119 9.58 3.89 18.43
CA ASP A 119 9.14 4.59 19.63
C ASP A 119 7.72 5.13 19.48
N TYR A 120 7.03 5.19 20.62
CA TYR A 120 5.69 5.73 20.77
C TYR A 120 5.79 6.92 21.72
N LEU A 121 5.38 8.10 21.25
CA LEU A 121 5.44 9.30 22.06
C LEU A 121 4.06 9.96 22.19
N GLY A 122 3.64 10.16 23.44
CA GLY A 122 2.56 11.07 23.79
C GLY A 122 3.03 12.52 23.74
N VAL A 123 2.28 13.37 23.03
CA VAL A 123 2.54 14.80 22.89
C VAL A 123 1.34 15.57 23.43
N SER A 124 1.58 16.49 24.35
CA SER A 124 0.60 17.50 24.73
C SER A 124 1.26 18.87 24.58
N LEU A 125 0.55 19.82 24.00
CA LEU A 125 1.04 21.18 23.79
C LEU A 125 0.50 22.07 24.90
N GLU A 126 1.38 22.84 25.53
CA GLU A 126 1.00 23.81 26.54
C GLU A 126 0.86 25.21 25.93
N HIS A 127 -0.12 25.97 26.43
CA HIS A 127 -0.27 27.39 26.14
C HIS A 127 0.71 28.24 26.97
#